data_AF-A0A7L3AHM6-F1
#
_entry.id   AF-A0A7L3AHM6-F1
#
_cell.length_a   1.000
_cell.length_b   1.000
_cell.length_c   1.000
_cell.angle_alpha   90.00
_cell.angle_beta   90.00
_cell.angle_gamma   90.00
#
_symmetry.space_group_name_H-M   'P 1'
#
loop_
_entity.id
_entity.type
_entity.pdbx_description
1 polymer ?
#
loop_
_entity_poly.entity_id
_entity_poly.type
_entity_poly.pdbx_seq_one_letter_code
_entity_poly.pdbx_strand_id
1 'polypeptide(L)'
;MSEDDINTEEYPTEINDYLVAFEKSLGSVDEMLRTMMSVSRSDLLQKLEPLEQAKMDLVSVYMLNSMFWGKYVERIRTYMNKVKEIADKKKASKLDKGAASRFVRNALWEPNAENEHTSKTPAKGKKRK
;
A
#
# COMPACT_ATOMS: atom_id res chain seq x y z
N MET A 1 57.46 11.44 15.45
CA MET A 1 57.19 11.56 14.00
C MET A 1 55.78 12.10 13.91
N SER A 2 55.66 13.30 13.36
CA SER A 2 54.48 14.14 13.30
C SER A 2 53.38 13.48 12.46
N GLU A 3 52.21 13.27 13.07
CA GLU A 3 50.98 12.78 12.40
C GLU A 3 50.11 13.95 11.89
N ASP A 4 50.67 15.16 11.76
CA ASP A 4 49.95 16.39 11.42
C ASP A 4 50.24 16.90 10.01
N ASP A 5 50.37 16.02 9.01
CA ASP A 5 50.67 16.47 7.64
C ASP A 5 49.93 15.67 6.56
N ILE A 6 48.65 15.37 6.82
CA ILE A 6 47.69 15.22 5.72
C ILE A 6 47.13 16.62 5.50
N ASN A 7 47.76 17.35 4.59
CA ASN A 7 47.15 18.49 3.89
C ASN A 7 45.85 17.97 3.25
N THR A 8 44.78 17.93 4.04
CA THR A 8 43.42 17.87 3.54
C THR A 8 43.19 19.27 3.01
N GLU A 9 43.02 19.40 1.70
CA GLU A 9 42.43 20.60 1.13
C GLU A 9 41.11 20.81 1.86
N GLU A 10 41.13 21.67 2.88
CA GLU A 10 40.03 21.91 3.78
C GLU A 10 38.95 22.56 2.93
N TYR A 11 37.96 21.76 2.59
CA TYR A 11 36.85 22.21 1.80
C TYR A 11 36.12 23.34 2.55
N PRO A 12 35.37 24.22 1.85
CA PRO A 12 34.75 25.37 2.49
C PRO A 12 33.88 24.97 3.70
N THR A 13 34.05 25.66 4.83
CA THR A 13 33.31 25.33 6.07
C THR A 13 31.78 25.37 5.90
N GLU A 14 31.29 26.13 4.93
CA GLU A 14 29.89 26.24 4.55
C GLU A 14 29.30 24.91 4.05
N ILE A 15 30.14 23.99 3.54
CA ILE A 15 29.68 22.68 3.06
C ILE A 15 29.90 21.54 4.07
N ASN A 16 30.61 21.80 5.18
CA ASN A 16 30.88 20.80 6.21
C ASN A 16 29.60 20.14 6.74
N ASP A 17 28.62 20.95 7.12
CA ASP A 17 27.37 20.44 7.69
C ASP A 17 26.58 19.60 6.67
N TYR A 18 26.63 19.97 5.38
CA TYR A 18 26.01 19.20 4.30
C TYR A 18 26.73 17.88 4.06
N LEU A 19 28.07 17.85 4.13
CA LEU A 19 28.87 16.64 3.96
C LEU A 19 28.67 15.67 5.12
N VAL A 20 28.68 16.15 6.36
CA VAL A 20 28.41 15.34 7.55
C VAL A 20 26.98 14.77 7.51
N ALA A 21 25.99 15.60 7.13
CA ALA A 21 24.62 15.12 6.97
C ALA A 21 24.48 14.09 5.84
N PHE A 22 25.21 14.27 4.74
CA PHE A 22 25.25 13.34 3.62
C PHE A 22 25.90 12.01 4.01
N GLU A 23 27.06 12.02 4.66
CA GLU A 23 27.75 10.81 5.14
C GLU A 23 26.86 10.01 6.09
N LYS A 24 26.22 10.68 7.05
CA LYS A 24 25.27 10.04 7.96
C LYS A 24 24.09 9.41 7.21
N SER A 25 23.56 10.11 6.21
CA SER A 25 22.48 9.59 5.37
C SER A 25 22.94 8.39 4.55
N LEU A 26 24.16 8.42 4.01
CA LEU A 26 24.76 7.33 3.25
C LEU A 26 24.99 6.10 4.14
N GLY A 27 25.45 6.27 5.37
CA GLY A 27 25.60 5.18 6.34
C GLY A 27 24.27 4.50 6.64
N SER A 28 23.19 5.27 6.84
CA SER A 28 21.85 4.70 7.05
C SER A 28 21.35 3.91 5.84
N VAL A 29 21.63 4.39 4.63
CA VAL A 29 21.28 3.69 3.39
C VAL A 29 22.10 2.41 3.21
N ASP A 30 23.39 2.42 3.56
CA ASP A 30 24.27 1.23 3.53
C ASP A 30 23.78 0.14 4.50
N GLU A 31 23.43 0.52 5.74
CA GLU A 31 22.85 -0.41 6.73
C GLU A 31 21.54 -1.04 6.23
N MET A 32 20.66 -0.22 5.64
CA MET A 32 19.40 -0.70 5.06
C MET A 32 19.64 -1.66 3.90
N LEU A 33 20.59 -1.33 3.00
CA LEU A 33 20.93 -2.17 1.86
C LEU A 33 21.56 -3.49 2.30
N ARG A 34 22.48 -3.48 3.26
CA ARG A 34 23.05 -4.69 3.86
C ARG A 34 21.98 -5.59 4.45
N THR A 35 21.03 -5.02 5.18
CA THR A 35 19.90 -5.75 5.74
C THR A 35 19.06 -6.39 4.62
N MET A 36 18.76 -5.64 3.55
CA MET A 36 18.01 -6.15 2.40
C MET A 36 18.75 -7.27 1.65
N MET A 37 20.08 -7.17 1.51
CA MET A 37 20.92 -8.17 0.83
C MET A 37 21.26 -9.38 1.70
N SER A 38 21.01 -9.32 3.01
CA SER A 38 21.29 -10.42 3.95
C SER A 38 20.40 -11.66 3.75
N VAL A 39 19.23 -11.49 3.11
CA VAL A 39 18.28 -12.58 2.83
C VAL A 39 18.23 -12.82 1.33
N SER A 40 18.30 -14.09 0.93
CA SER A 40 18.19 -14.44 -0.49
C SER A 40 16.79 -14.09 -1.02
N ARG A 41 16.74 -13.49 -2.21
CA ARG A 41 15.46 -13.12 -2.85
C ARG A 41 14.57 -14.34 -3.06
N SER A 42 15.15 -15.49 -3.40
CA SER A 42 14.43 -16.75 -3.59
C SER A 42 13.73 -17.24 -2.32
N ASP A 43 14.39 -17.14 -1.16
CA ASP A 43 13.80 -17.60 0.12
C ASP A 43 12.71 -16.63 0.61
N LEU A 44 12.85 -15.35 0.28
CA LEU A 44 11.85 -14.33 0.59
C LEU A 44 10.60 -14.52 -0.28
N LEU A 45 10.77 -14.75 -1.58
CA LEU A 45 9.66 -14.95 -2.51
C LEU A 45 8.80 -16.19 -2.22
N GLN A 46 9.35 -17.21 -1.58
CA GLN A 46 8.58 -18.39 -1.16
C GLN A 46 7.65 -18.13 0.03
N LYS A 47 7.90 -17.06 0.81
CA LYS A 47 7.20 -16.78 2.08
C LYS A 47 6.22 -15.60 2.00
N LEU A 48 6.31 -14.76 0.97
CA LEU A 48 5.52 -13.54 0.86
C LEU A 48 4.22 -13.74 0.07
N GLU A 49 3.15 -13.04 0.47
CA GLU A 49 1.94 -12.93 -0.35
C GLU A 49 2.26 -12.18 -1.66
N PRO A 50 1.60 -12.47 -2.82
CA PRO A 50 1.85 -11.76 -4.08
C PRO A 50 1.81 -10.23 -3.99
N LEU A 51 1.03 -9.66 -3.06
CA LEU A 51 0.99 -8.22 -2.80
C LEU A 51 2.25 -7.70 -2.10
N GLU A 52 2.81 -8.47 -1.16
CA GLU A 52 4.03 -8.12 -0.44
C GLU A 52 5.25 -8.22 -1.38
N GLN A 53 5.27 -9.23 -2.24
CA GLN A 53 6.25 -9.35 -3.32
C GLN A 53 6.22 -8.12 -4.24
N ALA A 54 5.04 -7.68 -4.67
CA ALA A 54 4.90 -6.50 -5.53
C ALA A 54 5.40 -5.21 -4.86
N LYS A 55 5.21 -5.07 -3.54
CA LYS A 55 5.76 -3.93 -2.77
C LYS A 55 7.29 -3.98 -2.69
N MET A 56 7.86 -5.15 -2.40
CA MET A 56 9.31 -5.33 -2.33
C MET A 56 9.98 -5.03 -3.67
N ASP A 57 9.43 -5.57 -4.76
CA ASP A 57 9.93 -5.31 -6.11
C ASP A 57 9.83 -3.81 -6.46
N LEU A 58 8.71 -3.15 -6.13
CA LEU A 58 8.56 -1.72 -6.36
C LEU A 58 9.59 -0.88 -5.57
N VAL A 59 9.85 -1.21 -4.30
CA VAL A 59 10.84 -0.52 -3.46
C VAL A 59 12.25 -0.72 -4.02
N SER A 60 12.60 -1.94 -4.45
CA SER A 60 13.91 -2.21 -5.06
C SER A 60 14.13 -1.41 -6.34
N VAL A 61 13.13 -1.33 -7.22
CA VAL A 61 13.19 -0.56 -8.47
C VAL A 61 13.25 0.94 -8.18
N TYR A 62 12.49 1.42 -7.19
CA TYR A 62 12.55 2.80 -6.75
C TYR A 62 13.93 3.19 -6.22
N MET A 63 14.52 2.35 -5.36
CA MET A 63 15.84 2.57 -4.79
C MET A 63 16.91 2.61 -5.88
N LEU A 64 16.94 1.61 -6.77
CA LEU A 64 17.89 1.56 -7.89
C LEU A 64 17.73 2.75 -8.83
N ASN A 65 16.50 3.11 -9.20
CA ASN A 65 16.30 4.26 -10.08
C ASN A 65 16.70 5.58 -9.41
N SER A 66 16.44 5.72 -8.11
CA SER A 66 16.75 6.95 -7.37
C SER A 66 18.25 7.12 -7.10
N MET A 67 18.99 6.03 -6.89
CA MET A 67 20.43 6.08 -6.66
C MET A 67 21.25 6.38 -7.91
N PHE A 68 20.80 5.92 -9.09
CA PHE A 68 21.60 6.05 -10.31
C PHE A 68 21.25 7.31 -11.10
N TRP A 69 20.01 7.45 -11.59
CA TRP A 69 19.71 8.44 -12.63
C TRP A 69 18.37 9.18 -12.53
N GLY A 70 17.46 8.79 -11.63
CA GLY A 70 16.17 9.48 -11.42
C GLY A 70 15.24 9.55 -12.64
N LYS A 71 15.61 8.95 -13.78
CA LYS A 71 14.92 9.12 -15.06
C LYS A 71 13.52 8.50 -15.10
N TYR A 72 13.30 7.40 -14.36
CA TYR A 72 12.05 6.62 -14.46
C TYR A 72 11.05 6.86 -13.32
N VAL A 73 11.16 7.99 -12.60
CA VAL A 73 10.33 8.28 -11.40
C VAL A 73 8.83 8.26 -11.70
N GLU A 74 8.39 8.83 -12.83
CA GLU A 74 6.97 8.86 -13.20
C GLU A 74 6.40 7.46 -13.50
N ARG A 75 7.21 6.62 -14.15
CA ARG A 75 6.85 5.23 -14.45
C ARG A 75 6.70 4.44 -13.15
N ILE A 76 7.60 4.63 -12.18
CA ILE A 76 7.54 4.00 -10.87
C ILE A 76 6.31 4.47 -10.08
N ARG A 77 6.00 5.77 -10.12
CA ARG A 77 4.78 6.33 -9.51
C ARG A 77 3.50 5.67 -10.06
N THR A 78 3.46 5.39 -11.36
CA THR A 78 2.33 4.67 -11.98
C THR A 78 2.16 3.27 -11.39
N TYR A 79 3.26 2.51 -11.23
CA TYR A 79 3.20 1.18 -10.61
C TYR A 79 2.87 1.25 -9.12
N MET A 80 3.32 2.28 -8.41
CA MET A 80 2.96 2.52 -7.02
C MET A 80 1.46 2.74 -6.83
N ASN A 81 0.85 3.52 -7.72
CA ASN A 81 -0.60 3.72 -7.73
C ASN A 81 -1.36 2.41 -8.00
N LYS A 82 -0.85 1.54 -8.89
CA LYS A 82 -1.45 0.22 -9.14
C LYS A 82 -1.38 -0.70 -7.92
N VAL A 83 -0.24 -0.77 -7.24
CA VAL A 83 -0.09 -1.55 -6.01
C VAL A 83 -1.02 -1.02 -4.91
N LYS A 84 -1.16 0.31 -4.80
CA LYS A 84 -2.09 0.95 -3.86
C LYS A 84 -3.54 0.63 -4.18
N GLU A 85 -3.94 0.71 -5.44
CA GLU A 85 -5.30 0.36 -5.87
C GLU A 85 -5.66 -1.10 -5.55
N ILE A 86 -4.71 -2.03 -5.75
CA ILE A 86 -4.91 -3.45 -5.40
C ILE A 86 -5.06 -3.62 -3.88
N ALA A 87 -4.25 -2.91 -3.09
CA ALA A 87 -4.34 -2.95 -1.63
C ALA A 87 -5.67 -2.38 -1.11
N ASP A 88 -6.15 -1.28 -1.71
CA ASP A 88 -7.40 -0.63 -1.34
C ASP A 88 -8.61 -1.47 -1.78
N LYS A 89 -8.56 -2.11 -2.95
CA LYS A 89 -9.56 -3.09 -3.40
C LYS A 89 -9.70 -4.26 -2.43
N LYS A 90 -8.61 -4.75 -1.81
CA LYS A 90 -8.67 -5.81 -0.79
C LYS A 90 -9.41 -5.37 0.47
N LYS A 91 -9.42 -4.06 0.77
CA LYS A 91 -10.10 -3.45 1.94
C LYS A 91 -11.51 -2.95 1.63
N ALA A 92 -11.90 -2.87 0.36
CA ALA A 92 -13.19 -2.34 -0.05
C ALA A 92 -14.35 -3.21 0.45
N SER A 93 -15.41 -2.56 0.93
CA SER A 93 -16.66 -3.23 1.30
C SER A 93 -17.28 -3.93 0.09
N LYS A 94 -17.58 -5.22 0.21
CA LYS A 94 -18.25 -5.98 -0.84
C LYS A 94 -19.76 -5.70 -0.80
N LEU A 95 -20.36 -5.42 -1.95
CA LEU A 95 -21.81 -5.32 -2.06
C LEU A 95 -22.46 -6.66 -1.71
N ASP A 96 -23.43 -6.65 -0.81
CA ASP A 96 -24.27 -7.82 -0.54
C ASP A 96 -25.21 -8.05 -1.72
N LYS A 97 -24.85 -9.03 -2.56
CA LYS A 97 -25.63 -9.43 -3.74
C LYS A 97 -27.05 -9.89 -3.36
N GLY A 98 -27.23 -10.49 -2.18
CA GLY A 98 -28.52 -10.93 -1.67
C GLY A 98 -29.40 -9.75 -1.28
N ALA A 99 -28.85 -8.76 -0.58
CA ALA A 99 -29.56 -7.51 -0.27
C ALA A 99 -29.92 -6.73 -1.55
N ALA A 100 -28.98 -6.59 -2.49
CA ALA A 100 -29.23 -5.95 -3.78
C ALA A 100 -30.36 -6.65 -4.57
N SER A 101 -30.36 -7.99 -4.61
CA SER A 101 -31.43 -8.75 -5.26
C SER A 101 -32.79 -8.55 -4.59
N ARG A 102 -32.82 -8.47 -3.25
CA ARG A 102 -34.05 -8.15 -2.49
C ARG A 102 -34.57 -6.76 -2.83
N PHE A 103 -33.71 -5.75 -2.88
CA PHE A 103 -34.13 -4.39 -3.27
C PHE A 103 -34.72 -4.35 -4.68
N VAL A 104 -34.06 -5.00 -5.65
CA VAL A 104 -34.54 -5.05 -7.04
C VAL A 104 -35.88 -5.79 -7.14
N ARG A 105 -36.00 -6.95 -6.49
CA ARG A 105 -37.24 -7.74 -6.51
C ARG A 105 -38.41 -7.03 -5.83
N ASN A 106 -38.14 -6.28 -4.76
CA ASN A 106 -39.18 -5.51 -4.06
C ASN A 106 -39.58 -4.25 -4.84
N ALA A 107 -38.64 -3.62 -5.55
CA ALA A 107 -38.89 -2.45 -6.39
C ALA A 107 -39.65 -2.78 -7.68
N LEU A 108 -39.44 -3.98 -8.23
CA LEU A 108 -40.16 -4.51 -9.41
C LEU A 108 -41.41 -5.32 -9.04
N TRP A 109 -41.79 -5.35 -7.75
CA TRP A 109 -42.98 -6.08 -7.33
C TRP A 109 -44.22 -5.27 -7.66
N GLU A 110 -45.00 -5.78 -8.62
CA GLU A 110 -46.34 -5.29 -8.91
C GLU A 110 -47.37 -6.19 -8.21
N PRO A 111 -48.40 -5.60 -7.56
CA PRO A 111 -49.47 -6.39 -6.98
C PRO A 111 -50.30 -7.03 -8.10
N ASN A 112 -50.11 -8.34 -8.32
CA ASN A 112 -51.05 -9.11 -9.13
C ASN A 112 -52.44 -9.04 -8.48
N ALA A 113 -53.47 -8.76 -9.28
CA ALA A 113 -54.87 -8.62 -8.87
C ALA A 113 -55.44 -9.86 -8.12
N GLU A 114 -54.74 -11.00 -8.16
CA GLU A 114 -55.11 -12.21 -7.42
C GLU A 114 -54.64 -12.23 -5.95
N ASN A 115 -53.70 -11.36 -5.55
CA ASN A 115 -53.10 -11.36 -4.21
C ASN A 115 -53.76 -10.39 -3.22
N GLU A 116 -54.80 -9.66 -3.61
CA GLU A 116 -55.48 -8.68 -2.75
C GLU A 116 -56.30 -9.33 -1.61
N HIS A 117 -56.56 -10.64 -1.69
CA HIS A 117 -57.43 -11.34 -0.73
C HIS A 117 -56.75 -11.96 0.50
N THR A 118 -55.42 -11.91 0.66
CA THR A 118 -54.75 -12.62 1.78
C THR A 118 -53.90 -11.77 2.72
N SER A 119 -53.74 -10.47 2.49
CA SER A 119 -52.97 -9.59 3.39
C SER A 119 -53.80 -9.03 4.56
N LYS A 120 -54.55 -9.87 5.27
CA LYS A 120 -55.01 -9.54 6.63
C LYS A 120 -53.91 -9.89 7.63
N THR A 121 -53.13 -8.89 8.01
CA THR A 121 -52.19 -8.94 9.13
C THR A 121 -52.99 -9.21 10.42
N PRO A 122 -52.66 -10.23 11.25
CA PRO A 122 -53.17 -10.26 12.62
C PRO A 122 -52.29 -9.33 13.45
N ALA A 123 -52.84 -8.17 13.80
CA ALA A 123 -52.26 -7.29 14.81
C ALA A 123 -52.30 -8.00 16.17
N LYS A 124 -51.18 -8.57 16.61
CA LYS A 124 -51.01 -9.04 17.99
C LYS A 124 -50.78 -7.83 18.90
N GLY A 125 -51.89 -7.27 19.40
CA GLY A 125 -51.89 -6.33 20.52
C GLY A 125 -51.32 -6.99 21.78
N LYS A 126 -50.21 -6.45 22.29
CA LYS A 126 -49.60 -6.85 23.56
C LYS A 126 -50.39 -6.17 24.69
N LYS A 127 -51.32 -6.89 25.33
CA LYS A 127 -52.02 -6.40 26.53
C LYS A 127 -51.05 -6.37 27.72
N ARG A 128 -51.05 -5.22 28.42
CA ARG A 128 -50.46 -4.98 29.73
C ARG A 128 -51.13 -5.88 30.79
N LYS A 129 -50.32 -6.47 31.66
CA LYS A 129 -50.65 -6.66 33.08
C LYS A 129 -49.35 -6.66 33.87
#